data_AF-A0A8J7DXK8-F1
#
_entry.id   AF-A0A8J7DXK8-F1
#
_cell.length_a   1.000
_cell.length_b   1.000
_cell.length_c   1.000
_cell.angle_alpha   90.00
_cell.angle_beta   90.00
_cell.angle_gamma   90.00
#
_symmetry.space_group_name_H-M   'P 1'
#
loop_
_entity.id
_entity.type
_entity.pdbx_description
1 polymer ?
#
loop_
_entity_poly.entity_id
_entity_poly.type
_entity_poly.pdbx_seq_one_letter_code
_entity_poly.pdbx_strand_id
1 'polypeptide(L)' 'MTESSRTPNNNDPDAENVHSAVSPKKCREMEKKYGWPLKDIRPNPDPILKVDCVFYGEQTSFQEMWGDYQD' A
#
# COMPACT_ATOMS: atom_id res chain seq x y z
N MET A 1 -30.44 -4.01 2.77
CA MET A 1 -29.02 -4.18 3.12
C MET A 1 -28.28 -4.41 1.82
N THR A 2 -28.00 -3.35 1.07
CA THR A 2 -27.31 -3.47 -0.21
C THR A 2 -25.82 -3.40 0.05
N GLU A 3 -25.16 -4.55 -0.02
CA GLU A 3 -23.72 -4.66 -0.15
C GLU A 3 -23.34 -3.92 -1.43
N SER A 4 -22.94 -2.66 -1.28
CA SER A 4 -22.30 -1.89 -2.33
C SER A 4 -20.94 -2.52 -2.53
N SER A 5 -20.87 -3.47 -3.47
CA SER A 5 -19.65 -4.00 -4.04
C SER A 5 -18.73 -2.82 -4.35
N ARG A 6 -17.71 -2.59 -3.51
CA ARG A 6 -16.60 -1.70 -3.81
C ARG A 6 -15.84 -2.37 -4.95
N THR A 7 -16.24 -2.11 -6.18
CA THR A 7 -15.27 -2.15 -7.27
C THR A 7 -14.19 -1.14 -6.89
N PRO A 8 -12.90 -1.52 -6.78
CA PRO A 8 -11.85 -0.52 -6.64
C PRO A 8 -12.01 0.44 -7.81
N ASN A 9 -12.28 1.70 -7.49
CA ASN A 9 -12.29 2.75 -8.48
C ASN A 9 -10.82 3.04 -8.72
N ASN A 10 -10.27 2.55 -9.84
CA ASN A 10 -8.84 2.57 -10.21
C ASN A 10 -8.21 3.99 -10.30
N ASN A 11 -8.92 5.02 -9.82
CA ASN A 11 -8.55 6.43 -9.81
C ASN A 11 -8.85 7.08 -8.46
N ASP A 12 -8.86 6.34 -7.34
CA ASP A 12 -9.00 6.94 -6.01
C ASP A 12 -7.69 7.67 -5.64
N PRO A 13 -7.67 9.03 -5.63
CA PRO A 13 -6.46 9.77 -5.29
C PRO A 13 -6.03 9.57 -3.83
N ASP A 14 -6.92 9.04 -2.99
CA ASP A 14 -6.67 8.75 -1.58
C ASP A 14 -6.30 7.28 -1.32
N ALA A 15 -6.18 6.46 -2.37
CA ALA A 15 -5.75 5.07 -2.28
C ALA A 15 -4.45 4.94 -1.46
N GLU A 16 -4.44 3.95 -0.58
CA GLU A 16 -3.32 3.69 0.33
C GLU A 16 -2.59 2.42 -0.07
N ASN A 17 -1.28 2.54 -0.21
CA ASN A 17 -0.38 1.40 -0.31
C ASN A 17 0.40 1.24 1.00
N VAL A 18 0.07 0.18 1.74
CA VAL A 18 0.57 -0.09 3.09
C VAL A 18 1.65 -1.18 3.06
N HIS A 19 2.84 -0.85 3.56
CA HIS A 19 3.95 -1.78 3.71
C HIS A 19 4.50 -1.76 5.14
N SER A 20 4.48 -2.90 5.83
CA SER A 20 5.05 -3.02 7.17
C SER A 20 6.59 -2.98 7.14
N ALA A 21 7.21 -2.35 8.13
CA ALA A 21 8.65 -2.18 8.23
C ALA A 21 9.14 -2.24 9.68
N VAL A 22 10.43 -2.53 9.84
CA VAL A 22 11.07 -2.67 11.16
C VAL A 22 11.22 -1.34 11.92
N SER A 23 11.17 -0.19 11.23
CA SER A 23 11.29 1.13 11.87
C SER A 23 10.79 2.26 10.95
N PRO A 24 10.41 3.44 11.51
CA PRO A 24 10.00 4.61 10.73
C PRO A 24 11.03 5.06 9.68
N LYS A 25 12.33 4.91 9.98
CA LYS A 25 13.41 5.26 9.05
C LYS A 25 13.32 4.47 7.74
N LYS A 26 12.89 3.21 7.81
CA LYS A 26 12.73 2.37 6.62
C LYS A 26 11.62 2.87 5.70
N CYS A 27 10.55 3.47 6.23
CA CYS A 27 9.52 4.11 5.41
C CYS A 27 10.10 5.23 4.54
N ARG A 28 10.95 6.09 5.13
CA ARG A 28 11.63 7.18 4.40
C ARG A 28 12.67 6.68 3.40
N GLU A 29 13.38 5.60 3.72
CA GLU A 29 14.29 4.95 2.77
C GLU A 29 13.53 4.38 1.56
N MET A 30 12.35 3.79 1.79
CA MET A 30 11.47 3.28 0.72
C MET A 30 10.90 4.42 -0.13
N GLU A 31 10.39 5.49 0.49
CA GLU A 31 9.93 6.71 -0.20
C GLU A 31 11.00 7.22 -1.16
N LYS A 32 12.23 7.39 -0.68
CA LYS A 32 13.34 7.87 -1.53
C LYS A 32 13.75 6.87 -2.60
N LYS A 33 13.75 5.57 -2.28
CA LYS A 33 14.21 4.51 -3.19
C LYS A 33 13.26 4.28 -4.36
N TYR A 34 11.95 4.31 -4.09
CA TYR A 34 10.92 3.96 -5.07
C TYR A 34 10.17 5.18 -5.62
N GLY A 35 10.37 6.36 -5.02
CA GLY A 35 9.64 7.57 -5.40
C GLY A 35 8.17 7.55 -4.98
N TRP A 36 7.79 6.67 -4.05
CA TRP A 36 6.43 6.58 -3.53
C TRP A 36 6.22 7.65 -2.45
N PRO A 37 5.31 8.62 -2.64
CA PRO A 37 5.07 9.67 -1.66
C PRO A 37 4.56 9.06 -0.35
N LEU A 38 5.28 9.28 0.76
CA LEU A 38 4.87 8.75 2.06
C LEU A 38 3.74 9.60 2.63
N LYS A 39 2.56 8.99 2.77
CA LYS A 39 1.36 9.59 3.35
C LYS A 39 1.43 9.62 4.87
N ASP A 40 1.78 8.49 5.49
CA ASP A 40 1.76 8.32 6.95
C ASP A 40 2.70 7.20 7.42
N ILE A 41 3.03 7.19 8.72
CA ILE A 41 3.71 6.08 9.40
C ILE A 41 2.90 5.71 10.64
N ARG A 42 2.28 4.53 10.61
CA ARG A 42 1.40 4.04 11.69
C ARG A 42 2.15 3.03 12.56
N PRO A 43 1.94 3.01 13.89
CA PRO A 43 2.46 1.93 14.72
C PRO A 43 1.80 0.61 14.34
N ASN A 44 2.59 -0.45 14.24
CA ASN A 44 2.12 -1.81 13.97
C ASN A 44 2.42 -2.69 15.20
N PRO A 45 1.44 -3.46 15.71
CA PRO A 45 1.60 -4.30 16.89
C PRO A 45 2.58 -5.47 16.70
N ASP A 46 3.02 -5.76 15.47
CA ASP A 46 4.00 -6.81 15.19
C ASP A 46 5.36 -6.52 15.86
N PRO A 47 5.94 -7.51 16.57
CA PRO A 47 7.19 -7.31 17.31
C PRO A 47 8.41 -7.09 16.42
N ILE A 48 8.36 -7.54 15.17
CA ILE A 48 9.44 -7.43 14.17
C ILE A 48 9.18 -6.22 13.28
N LEU A 49 7.98 -6.11 12.70
CA LEU A 49 7.57 -5.05 11.78
C LEU A 49 6.75 -4.00 12.52
N LYS A 50 7.44 -3.18 13.30
CA LYS A 50 6.86 -2.26 14.30
C LYS A 50 6.07 -1.08 13.73
N VAL A 51 6.13 -0.85 12.41
CA VAL A 51 5.40 0.24 11.76
C VAL A 51 4.82 -0.19 10.43
N ASP A 52 3.76 0.49 10.01
CA ASP A 52 3.23 0.46 8.67
C ASP A 52 3.56 1.76 7.94
N CYS A 53 4.25 1.65 6.81
CA CYS A 53 4.53 2.73 5.90
C CYS A 53 3.36 2.86 4.93
N VAL A 54 2.64 3.97 5.02
CA VAL A 54 1.46 4.24 4.18
C VAL A 54 1.88 5.20 3.07
N PHE A 55 1.79 4.76 1.84
CA PHE A 55 2.09 5.54 0.64
C PHE A 55 0.80 5.90 -0.10
N TYR A 56 0.86 6.98 -0.87
CA TYR A 56 -0.19 7.27 -1.84
C TYR A 56 -0.10 6.31 -3.04
N GLY A 57 -1.26 5.88 -3.53
CA GLY A 57 -1.40 5.04 -4.71
C GLY A 57 -1.98 3.66 -4.40
N GLU A 58 -2.36 2.95 -5.45
CA GLU A 58 -2.99 1.63 -5.32
C GLU A 58 -1.98 0.52 -5.01
N GLN A 59 -2.45 -0.51 -4.31
CA GLN A 59 -1.71 -1.77 -4.18
C GLN A 59 -2.01 -2.65 -5.38
N THR A 60 -0.97 -3.03 -6.12
CA THR A 60 -1.10 -4.08 -7.12
C THR A 60 -1.48 -5.38 -6.44
N SER A 61 -2.64 -5.92 -6.80
CA SER A 61 -3.09 -7.22 -6.35
C SER A 61 -2.43 -8.33 -7.15
N PHE A 62 -2.37 -9.52 -6.57
CA PHE A 62 -1.88 -10.70 -7.27
C PHE A 62 -2.71 -10.98 -8.53
N GLN A 63 -4.05 -10.87 -8.47
CA GLN A 63 -4.90 -11.14 -9.62
C GLN A 63 -4.63 -10.22 -10.83
N GLU A 64 -4.37 -8.92 -10.59
CA GLU A 64 -4.04 -7.98 -11.66
C GLU A 64 -2.76 -8.37 -12.39
N MET A 65 -1.74 -8.80 -11.65
CA MET A 65 -0.46 -9.20 -12.25
C MET A 65 -0.58 -10.42 -13.18
N TRP A 66 -1.50 -11.36 -12.95
CA TRP A 66 -1.66 -12.57 -13.78
C TRP A 66 -2.73 -12.48 -14.85
N GLY A 67 -3.69 -11.54 -14.73
CA GLY A 67 -4.72 -11.29 -15.75
C GLY A 67 -4.14 -10.75 -17.05
N ASP A 68 -3.03 -10.01 -16.96
CA ASP A 68 -2.36 -9.38 -18.11
C ASP A 68 -1.48 -10.34 -18.94
N TYR A 69 -1.28 -11.59 -18.48
CA TYR A 69 -0.42 -12.59 -19.15
C TYR A 69 -1.21 -13.69 -19.89
N GLN A 70 -2.53 -13.54 -20.07
CA GLN A 70 -3.39 -14.53 -20.75
C GLN A 70 -3.77 -14.13 -22.19
N ASP A 71 -2.85 -13.51 -22.95
CA ASP A 71 -2.97 -13.31 -24.40
C ASP A 71 -2.12 -14.33 -25.19
#